data_AF-X6LLB8-F1
#
_entry.id   AF-X6LLB8-F1
#
_cell.length_a   1.000
_cell.length_b   1.000
_cell.length_c   1.000
_cell.angle_alpha   90.00
_cell.angle_beta   90.00
_cell.angle_gamma   90.00
#
_symmetry.space_group_name_H-M   'P 1'
#
loop_
_entity.id
_entity.type
_entity.pdbx_description
1 polymer ?
#
loop_
_entity_poly.entity_id
_entity_poly.type
_entity_poly.pdbx_seq_one_letter_code
_entity_poly.pdbx_strand_id
1 'polypeptide(L)'
;YIQQTMQISAMWNHRIDANLVHIALDYCCNGDINKTLVLLLEFEQWKRQDNNEQKYKKRINEFLEKRCCNHNVNLFCMFRSEIYKGSTSIERAATYTVNNGLPFVEKDKKN
;
A
#
# COMPACT_ATOMS: atom_id res chain seq x y z
N TYR A 1 -7.58 -12.31 4.50
CA TYR A 1 -7.88 -12.17 3.05
C TYR A 1 -6.74 -12.62 2.11
N ILE A 2 -5.98 -13.68 2.42
CA ILE A 2 -4.76 -14.05 1.66
C ILE A 2 -5.06 -14.50 0.22
N GLN A 3 -6.04 -15.41 0.03
CA GLN A 3 -6.37 -15.94 -1.30
C GLN A 3 -6.87 -14.84 -2.25
N GLN A 4 -7.73 -13.94 -1.77
CA GLN A 4 -8.22 -12.81 -2.59
C GLN A 4 -7.11 -11.80 -2.90
N THR A 5 -6.17 -11.57 -1.97
CA THR A 5 -4.96 -10.79 -2.25
C THR A 5 -4.17 -11.40 -3.41
N MET A 6 -3.97 -12.73 -3.42
CA MET A 6 -3.27 -13.42 -4.51
C MET A 6 -4.02 -13.31 -5.84
N GLN A 7 -5.36 -13.47 -5.83
CA GLN A 7 -6.19 -13.30 -7.02
C GLN A 7 -6.04 -11.90 -7.63
N ILE A 8 -6.17 -10.84 -6.81
CA ILE A 8 -6.00 -9.47 -7.27
C ILE A 8 -4.55 -9.24 -7.74
N SER A 9 -3.55 -9.75 -7.02
CA SER A 9 -2.15 -9.66 -7.45
C SER A 9 -1.93 -10.28 -8.83
N ALA A 10 -2.54 -11.43 -9.11
CA ALA A 10 -2.45 -12.09 -10.41
C ALA A 10 -3.14 -11.29 -11.52
N MET A 11 -4.30 -10.67 -11.25
CA MET A 11 -4.97 -9.77 -12.20
C MET A 11 -4.09 -8.59 -12.62
N TRP A 12 -3.22 -8.13 -11.71
CA TRP A 12 -2.24 -7.08 -11.97
C TRP A 12 -0.88 -7.59 -12.46
N ASN A 13 -0.78 -8.88 -12.81
CA ASN A 13 0.47 -9.54 -13.20
C ASN A 13 1.61 -9.28 -12.20
N HIS A 14 1.28 -9.31 -10.90
CA HIS A 14 2.18 -9.08 -9.77
C HIS A 14 2.91 -7.72 -9.79
N ARG A 15 2.42 -6.74 -10.57
CA ARG A 15 3.02 -5.40 -10.67
C ARG A 15 2.79 -4.55 -9.42
N ILE A 16 1.78 -4.89 -8.62
CA ILE A 16 1.46 -4.22 -7.36
C ILE A 16 1.92 -5.11 -6.20
N ASP A 17 2.55 -4.51 -5.19
CA ASP A 17 3.01 -5.22 -4.00
C ASP A 17 1.85 -5.92 -3.28
N ALA A 18 1.98 -7.23 -3.02
CA ALA A 18 0.94 -8.02 -2.40
C ALA A 18 0.54 -7.52 -1.01
N ASN A 19 1.46 -6.91 -0.24
CA ASN A 19 1.09 -6.30 1.05
C ASN A 19 0.23 -5.05 0.86
N LEU A 20 0.50 -4.25 -0.17
CA LEU A 20 -0.32 -3.09 -0.51
C LEU A 20 -1.72 -3.56 -0.91
N VAL A 21 -1.83 -4.58 -1.78
CA VAL A 21 -3.11 -5.19 -2.15
C VAL A 21 -3.86 -5.71 -0.92
N HIS A 22 -3.16 -6.38 -0.01
CA HIS A 22 -3.74 -6.87 1.24
C HIS A 22 -4.29 -5.75 2.11
N ILE A 23 -3.53 -4.66 2.29
CA ILE A 23 -3.94 -3.50 3.07
C ILE A 23 -5.15 -2.81 2.43
N ALA A 24 -5.15 -2.65 1.10
CA ALA A 24 -6.27 -2.08 0.37
C ALA A 24 -7.53 -2.93 0.55
N LEU A 25 -7.41 -4.24 0.36
CA LEU A 25 -8.52 -5.19 0.47
C LEU A 25 -9.11 -5.25 1.88
N ASP A 26 -8.26 -5.51 2.88
CA ASP A 26 -8.70 -5.74 4.26
C ASP A 26 -9.14 -4.43 4.94
N TYR A 27 -8.28 -3.40 4.93
CA TYR A 27 -8.47 -2.21 5.75
C TYR A 27 -9.20 -1.06 5.06
N CYS A 28 -9.15 -1.00 3.73
CA CYS A 28 -9.75 0.11 3.00
C CYS A 28 -11.11 -0.28 2.38
N CYS A 29 -11.27 -1.54 2.02
CA CYS A 29 -12.41 -2.01 1.24
C CYS A 29 -13.23 -3.11 1.92
N ASN A 30 -12.88 -3.53 3.14
CA ASN A 30 -13.60 -4.56 3.91
C ASN A 30 -13.82 -5.86 3.12
N GLY A 31 -12.82 -6.30 2.36
CA GLY A 31 -12.88 -7.50 1.52
C GLY A 31 -13.56 -7.33 0.16
N ASP A 32 -14.05 -6.14 -0.18
CA ASP A 32 -14.70 -5.87 -1.48
C ASP A 32 -13.67 -5.74 -2.61
N ILE A 33 -13.65 -6.74 -3.49
CA ILE A 33 -12.70 -6.82 -4.62
C ILE A 33 -12.88 -5.65 -5.59
N ASN A 34 -14.12 -5.27 -5.94
CA ASN A 34 -14.36 -4.23 -6.92
C ASN A 34 -13.90 -2.86 -6.40
N LYS A 35 -14.22 -2.55 -5.15
CA LYS A 35 -13.70 -1.33 -4.49
C LYS A 35 -12.18 -1.34 -4.40
N THR A 36 -11.59 -2.50 -4.12
CA THR A 36 -10.13 -2.64 -4.06
C THR A 36 -9.48 -2.35 -5.42
N LEU A 37 -10.03 -2.89 -6.52
CA LEU A 37 -9.52 -2.63 -7.86
C LEU A 37 -9.60 -1.15 -8.24
N VAL A 38 -10.72 -0.48 -7.93
CA VAL A 38 -10.88 0.97 -8.15
C VAL A 38 -9.85 1.76 -7.33
N LEU A 39 -9.68 1.45 -6.04
CA LEU A 39 -8.71 2.12 -5.18
C LEU A 39 -7.26 1.93 -5.66
N LEU A 40 -6.91 0.74 -6.15
CA LEU A 40 -5.58 0.46 -6.71
C LEU A 40 -5.34 1.21 -8.02
N LEU A 41 -6.36 1.34 -8.88
CA LEU A 41 -6.30 2.15 -10.10
C LEU A 41 -6.07 3.64 -9.78
N GLU A 42 -6.83 4.20 -8.84
CA GLU A 42 -6.67 5.58 -8.37
C GLU A 42 -5.28 5.82 -7.80
N PHE A 43 -4.77 4.87 -7.00
CA PHE A 43 -3.41 4.94 -6.46
C PHE A 43 -2.34 4.97 -7.57
N GLU A 44 -2.44 4.08 -8.55
CA GLU A 44 -1.47 4.03 -9.67
C GLU A 44 -1.51 5.30 -10.53
N GLN A 45 -2.69 5.92 -10.68
CA GLN A 45 -2.82 7.22 -11.34
C GLN A 45 -2.17 8.33 -10.51
N TRP A 46 -2.52 8.43 -9.23
CA TRP A 46 -1.94 9.43 -8.32
C TRP A 46 -0.42 9.32 -8.22
N LYS A 47 0.11 8.09 -8.19
CA LYS A 47 1.57 7.84 -8.11
C LYS A 47 2.35 8.47 -9.26
N ARG A 48 1.75 8.53 -10.46
CA ARG A 48 2.35 9.10 -11.68
C ARG A 48 2.18 10.61 -11.81
N GLN A 49 1.27 11.19 -11.04
CA GLN A 49 0.99 12.63 -11.05
C GLN A 49 1.92 13.40 -10.12
N ASP A 50 2.08 14.70 -10.38
CA ASP A 50 2.68 15.70 -9.49
C ASP A 50 4.02 15.33 -8.85
N ASN A 51 4.78 14.46 -9.50
CA ASN A 51 6.02 13.89 -8.98
C ASN A 51 5.87 13.27 -7.58
N ASN A 52 4.71 12.65 -7.29
CA ASN A 52 4.40 12.09 -5.97
C ASN A 52 5.41 11.02 -5.53
N GLU A 53 5.94 10.23 -6.46
CA GLU A 53 7.04 9.30 -6.16
C GLU A 53 8.31 10.03 -5.69
N GLN A 54 8.62 11.20 -6.25
CA GLN A 54 9.79 12.00 -5.83
C GLN A 54 9.55 12.70 -4.49
N LYS A 55 8.31 13.12 -4.21
CA LYS A 55 7.94 13.61 -2.87
C LYS A 55 8.17 12.53 -1.82
N TYR A 56 7.81 11.28 -2.12
CA TYR A 56 8.09 10.15 -1.25
C TYR A 56 9.59 9.93 -1.05
N LYS A 57 10.41 9.97 -2.11
CA LYS A 57 11.87 9.78 -1.99
C LYS A 57 12.52 10.76 -1.02
N LYS A 58 12.02 12.00 -0.94
CA LYS A 58 12.49 13.01 0.03
C LYS A 58 12.15 12.68 1.49
N ARG A 59 11.17 11.81 1.72
CA ARG A 59 10.63 11.45 3.05
C ARG A 59 10.95 10.03 3.48
N ILE A 60 11.69 9.24 2.69
CA ILE A 60 12.01 7.84 2.99
C ILE A 60 12.55 7.66 4.42
N ASN A 61 13.45 8.53 4.85
CA ASN A 61 14.07 8.43 6.18
C ASN A 61 13.04 8.55 7.32
N GLU A 62 12.03 9.41 7.18
CA GLU A 62 10.96 9.56 8.18
C GLU A 62 10.18 8.25 8.38
N PHE A 63 9.96 7.50 7.30
CA PHE A 63 9.31 6.18 7.36
C PHE A 63 10.25 5.12 7.96
N LEU A 64 11.52 5.13 7.58
CA LEU A 64 12.52 4.17 8.09
C LEU A 64 12.77 4.32 9.59
N GLU A 65 12.78 5.54 10.13
CA GLU A 65 12.86 5.80 11.57
C GLU A 65 11.70 5.15 12.36
N LYS A 66 10.54 4.99 11.71
CA LYS A 66 9.38 4.29 12.25
C LYS A 66 9.31 2.81 11.83
N ARG A 67 10.41 2.25 11.33
CA ARG A 67 10.53 0.85 10.89
C ARG A 67 9.57 0.48 9.75
N CYS A 68 9.09 1.46 8.99
CA CYS A 68 8.22 1.23 7.85
C CYS A 68 9.06 0.97 6.60
N CYS A 69 9.48 -0.28 6.41
CA CYS A 69 10.45 -0.65 5.37
C CYS A 69 9.83 -0.93 3.99
N ASN A 70 8.51 -1.19 3.90
CA ASN A 70 7.86 -1.46 2.62
C ASN A 70 7.51 -0.16 1.89
N HIS A 71 8.32 0.21 0.90
CA HIS A 71 8.19 1.47 0.18
C HIS A 71 6.86 1.63 -0.57
N ASN A 72 6.32 0.55 -1.13
CA ASN A 72 5.03 0.61 -1.83
C ASN A 72 3.89 0.91 -0.85
N VAL A 73 3.91 0.28 0.32
CA VAL A 73 2.94 0.55 1.40
C VAL A 73 3.08 1.98 1.92
N ASN A 74 4.30 2.49 2.10
CA ASN A 74 4.53 3.86 2.53
C ASN A 74 3.95 4.88 1.54
N LEU A 75 4.19 4.67 0.24
CA LEU A 75 3.67 5.52 -0.83
C LEU A 75 2.13 5.46 -0.89
N PHE A 76 1.55 4.29 -0.68
CA PHE A 76 0.10 4.12 -0.56
C PHE A 76 -0.48 4.85 0.67
N CYS A 77 0.25 4.87 1.78
CA CYS A 77 -0.16 5.63 2.97
C CYS A 77 -0.11 7.15 2.73
N MET A 78 0.85 7.65 1.93
CA MET A 78 0.87 9.05 1.49
C MET A 78 -0.39 9.40 0.69
N PHE A 79 -0.68 8.62 -0.36
CA PHE A 79 -1.90 8.74 -1.16
C PHE A 79 -3.17 8.81 -0.29
N ARG A 80 -3.32 7.86 0.63
CA ARG A 80 -4.49 7.79 1.53
C ARG A 80 -4.61 9.02 2.44
N SER A 81 -3.48 9.60 2.86
CA SER A 81 -3.48 10.75 3.76
C SER A 81 -3.78 12.07 3.06
N GLU A 82 -3.45 12.17 1.77
CA GLU A 82 -3.80 13.33 0.94
C GLU A 82 -5.30 13.36 0.62
N ILE A 83 -5.90 12.19 0.37
CA ILE A 83 -7.32 12.09 -0.01
C ILE A 83 -8.25 12.02 1.21
N TYR A 84 -7.86 11.29 2.26
CA TYR A 84 -8.71 11.03 3.43
C TYR A 84 -8.11 11.69 4.67
N LYS A 85 -8.53 12.94 4.95
CA LYS A 85 -8.10 13.72 6.12
C LYS A 85 -8.42 12.96 7.43
N GLY A 86 -7.46 12.91 8.36
CA GLY A 86 -7.69 12.37 9.71
C GLY A 86 -6.49 11.73 10.42
N SER A 87 -5.44 11.32 9.69
CA SER A 87 -4.18 10.82 10.26
C SER A 87 -3.04 10.96 9.26
N THR A 88 -1.81 11.09 9.75
CA THR A 88 -0.63 11.24 8.89
C THR A 88 -0.27 9.92 8.19
N SER A 89 0.44 10.02 7.06
CA SER A 89 0.88 8.84 6.30
C SER A 89 1.80 7.91 7.09
N ILE A 90 2.59 8.47 7.99
CA ILE A 90 3.54 7.72 8.82
C ILE A 90 2.80 6.95 9.91
N GLU A 91 1.84 7.57 10.59
CA GLU A 91 1.02 6.89 11.60
C GLU A 91 0.28 5.71 10.99
N ARG A 92 -0.33 5.89 9.80
CA ARG A 92 -0.99 4.80 9.08
C ARG A 92 -0.03 3.66 8.71
N ALA A 93 1.14 3.99 8.16
CA ALA A 93 2.14 2.98 7.80
C ALA A 93 2.64 2.20 9.03
N ALA A 94 2.86 2.90 10.15
CA ALA A 94 3.25 2.29 11.41
C ALA A 94 2.14 1.36 11.95
N THR A 95 0.87 1.80 11.94
CA THR A 95 -0.28 0.97 12.33
C THR A 95 -0.36 -0.31 11.50
N TYR A 96 -0.26 -0.22 10.17
CA TYR A 96 -0.29 -1.39 9.31
C TYR A 96 0.91 -2.32 9.54
N THR A 97 2.09 -1.77 9.83
CA THR A 97 3.30 -2.54 10.11
C THR A 97 3.18 -3.29 11.45
N VAL A 98 2.73 -2.61 12.50
CA VAL A 98 2.67 -3.15 13.87
C VAL A 98 1.52 -4.13 14.05
N ASN A 99 0.32 -3.81 13.58
CA ASN A 99 -0.86 -4.64 13.85
C ASN A 99 -0.87 -5.94 13.04
N ASN A 100 -0.29 -5.93 11.83
CA ASN A 100 -0.60 -6.97 10.84
C ASN A 100 0.62 -7.75 10.37
N GLY A 101 1.83 -7.33 10.72
CA GLY A 101 3.08 -7.97 10.32
C GLY A 101 3.06 -8.36 8.85
N LEU A 102 3.15 -7.37 7.94
CA LEU A 102 3.15 -7.50 6.47
C LEU A 102 3.23 -8.97 5.99
N PRO A 103 2.09 -9.61 5.67
CA PRO A 103 2.02 -11.07 5.57
C PRO A 103 2.82 -11.64 4.40
N PHE A 104 3.28 -10.79 3.48
CA PHE A 104 4.11 -11.16 2.35
C PHE A 104 5.51 -10.56 2.51
N VAL A 105 6.53 -11.39 2.36
CA VAL A 105 7.93 -11.00 2.36
C VAL A 105 8.53 -11.15 0.96
N GLU A 106 9.78 -10.74 0.78
CA GLU A 106 10.39 -10.64 -0.56
C GLU A 106 10.45 -11.96 -1.33
N LYS A 107 10.56 -13.10 -0.64
CA LYS A 107 10.49 -14.44 -1.24
C LYS A 107 9.14 -14.76 -1.90
N ASP A 108 8.05 -14.12 -1.47
CA ASP A 108 6.70 -14.40 -1.95
C ASP A 108 6.39 -13.72 -3.30
N LYS A 109 7.32 -12.88 -3.80
CA LYS A 109 7.19 -12.16 -5.08
C LYS A 109 7.53 -12.99 -6.33
N LYS A 110 8.07 -14.21 -6.17
CA LYS A 110 8.66 -15.02 -7.27
C LYS A 110 7.77 -16.15 -7.80
N ASN A 111 6.48 -16.16 -7.48
CA ASN A 111 5.53 -17.17 -7.96
C ASN A 111 4.70 -16.67 -9.13
#